data_AF-A0AAE9Z0P6-F1
#
_entry.id   AF-A0AAE9Z0P6-F1
#
_cell.length_a   1.000
_cell.length_b   1.000
_cell.length_c   1.000
_cell.angle_alpha   90.00
_cell.angle_beta   90.00
_cell.angle_gamma   90.00
#
_symmetry.space_group_name_H-M   'P 1'
#
loop_
_entity.id
_entity.type
_entity.pdbx_description
1 polymer ?
#
loop_
_entity_poly.entity_id
_entity_poly.type
_entity_poly.pdbx_seq_one_letter_code
_entity_poly.pdbx_strand_id
1 'polypeptide(L)'
;MALEQDIAELVQASNNLTGVVDNKMQSIDARIASKEAEVDNYLASARGENAIYRQTKNQFGNLTGDSLDYFAKNGGITISVSHYRSIVSGTVWASRDAEEQEILTKMGRHGVQHFQPEIRVMKMAWSGYDSTKHSSYTMFPSPIGNNSTYCTVASYAKLLSGDIGGQWLQGVNNEWGLCGTHYAVQQGRYLHAHPYAYSPSGEVLFIWPAIVSGRVPLDRENPKWGYYPSLSGDNAFDVTAGA
;
A
#
# COMPACT_ATOMS: atom_id res chain seq x y z
N MET A 1 6.59 -29.88 -68.42
CA MET A 1 6.77 -31.02 -67.51
C MET A 1 7.85 -30.77 -66.45
N ALA A 2 9.13 -30.52 -66.77
CA ALA A 2 10.16 -30.27 -65.72
C ALA A 2 9.86 -29.03 -64.85
N LEU A 3 9.55 -27.89 -65.49
CA LEU A 3 9.26 -26.64 -64.77
C LEU A 3 8.00 -26.72 -63.87
N GLU A 4 6.97 -27.45 -64.31
CA GLU A 4 5.72 -27.63 -63.56
C GLU A 4 5.95 -28.50 -62.32
N GLN A 5 6.81 -29.50 -62.44
CA GLN A 5 7.24 -30.34 -61.33
C GLN A 5 8.08 -29.55 -60.33
N ASP A 6 9.05 -28.76 -60.79
CA ASP A 6 9.88 -27.90 -59.94
C ASP A 6 9.04 -26.89 -59.13
N ILE A 7 8.00 -26.31 -59.76
CA ILE A 7 7.07 -25.38 -59.09
C ILE A 7 6.26 -26.12 -58.01
N ALA A 8 5.76 -27.33 -58.31
CA ALA A 8 5.01 -28.12 -57.34
C ALA A 8 5.85 -28.49 -56.11
N GLU A 9 7.10 -28.90 -56.34
CA GLU A 9 8.07 -29.20 -55.27
C GLU A 9 8.39 -27.97 -54.42
N LEU A 10 8.57 -26.80 -55.05
CA LEU A 10 8.80 -25.53 -54.33
C LEU A 10 7.60 -25.13 -53.47
N VAL A 11 6.37 -25.26 -54.01
CA VAL A 11 5.14 -24.97 -53.25
C VAL A 11 5.01 -25.92 -52.06
N GLN A 12 5.30 -27.20 -52.24
CA GLN A 12 5.29 -28.17 -51.15
C GLN A 12 6.35 -27.85 -50.09
N ALA A 13 7.58 -27.51 -50.50
CA ALA A 13 8.64 -27.09 -49.57
C ALA A 13 8.26 -25.81 -48.80
N SER A 14 7.63 -24.85 -49.47
CA SER A 14 7.12 -23.62 -48.85
C SER A 14 6.03 -23.91 -47.82
N ASN A 15 5.04 -24.75 -48.16
CA ASN A 15 3.99 -25.18 -47.23
C ASN A 15 4.56 -25.93 -46.02
N ASN A 16 5.53 -26.81 -46.25
CA ASN A 16 6.23 -27.52 -45.17
C ASN A 16 7.00 -26.54 -44.27
N LEU A 17 7.69 -25.55 -44.84
CA LEU A 17 8.41 -24.53 -44.07
C LEU A 17 7.44 -23.69 -43.25
N THR A 18 6.33 -23.22 -43.82
CA THR A 18 5.29 -22.49 -43.12
C THR A 18 4.77 -23.31 -41.94
N GLY A 19 4.44 -24.59 -42.13
CA GLY A 19 4.00 -25.46 -41.05
C GLY A 19 5.06 -25.64 -39.94
N VAL A 20 6.35 -25.75 -40.30
CA VAL A 20 7.44 -25.81 -39.32
C VAL A 20 7.58 -24.49 -38.55
N VAL A 21 7.46 -23.35 -39.24
CA VAL A 21 7.53 -22.02 -38.62
C VAL A 21 6.37 -21.82 -37.65
N ASP A 22 5.15 -22.10 -38.05
CA ASP A 22 3.95 -21.96 -37.21
C ASP A 22 4.04 -22.81 -35.94
N ASN A 23 4.45 -24.08 -36.08
CA ASN A 23 4.63 -24.99 -34.94
C ASN A 23 5.73 -24.49 -33.98
N LYS A 24 6.82 -23.92 -34.52
CA LYS A 24 7.89 -23.34 -33.70
C LYS A 24 7.44 -22.06 -33.00
N MET A 25 6.67 -21.20 -33.67
CA MET A 25 6.11 -19.99 -33.07
C MET A 25 5.19 -20.34 -31.89
N GLN A 26 4.24 -21.26 -32.10
CA GLN A 26 3.35 -21.73 -31.01
C GLN A 26 4.13 -22.31 -29.82
N SER A 27 5.19 -23.08 -30.10
CA SER A 27 6.06 -23.65 -29.06
C SER A 27 6.84 -22.57 -28.30
N ILE A 28 7.28 -21.51 -28.98
CA ILE A 28 7.97 -20.37 -28.37
C ILE A 28 7.00 -19.59 -27.49
N ASP A 29 5.81 -19.26 -28.01
CA ASP A 29 4.79 -18.50 -27.28
C ASP A 29 4.37 -19.24 -26.00
N ALA A 30 4.15 -20.55 -26.09
CA ALA A 30 3.84 -21.38 -24.91
C ALA A 30 4.98 -21.38 -23.88
N ARG A 31 6.24 -21.42 -24.32
CA ARG A 31 7.40 -21.37 -23.43
C ARG A 31 7.57 -20.00 -22.78
N ILE A 32 7.32 -18.91 -23.51
CA ILE A 32 7.36 -17.55 -22.98
C ILE A 32 6.28 -17.38 -21.92
N ALA A 33 5.02 -17.72 -22.22
CA ALA A 33 3.91 -17.62 -21.27
C ALA A 33 4.17 -18.45 -20.00
N SER A 34 4.71 -19.67 -20.14
CA SER A 34 5.09 -20.49 -18.99
C SER A 34 6.19 -19.86 -18.15
N LYS A 35 7.18 -19.21 -18.76
CA LYS A 35 8.29 -18.56 -18.04
C LYS A 35 7.90 -17.25 -17.40
N GLU A 36 7.03 -16.47 -18.03
CA GLU A 36 6.41 -15.29 -17.43
C GLU A 36 5.65 -15.68 -16.16
N ALA A 37 4.81 -16.71 -16.24
CA ALA A 37 4.09 -17.23 -15.07
C ALA A 37 5.04 -17.73 -13.96
N GLU A 38 6.13 -18.42 -14.31
CA GLU A 38 7.14 -18.88 -13.33
C GLU A 38 7.83 -17.70 -12.63
N VAL A 39 8.22 -16.67 -13.38
CA VAL A 39 8.84 -15.46 -12.84
C VAL A 39 7.87 -14.69 -11.94
N ASP A 40 6.62 -14.52 -12.37
CA ASP A 40 5.59 -13.84 -11.59
C ASP A 40 5.31 -14.58 -10.27
N ASN A 41 5.23 -15.91 -10.31
CA ASN A 41 5.08 -16.75 -9.13
C ASN A 41 6.29 -16.62 -8.20
N TYR A 42 7.51 -16.66 -8.73
CA TYR A 42 8.73 -16.47 -7.94
C TYR A 42 8.75 -15.10 -7.27
N LEU A 43 8.44 -14.03 -8.00
CA LEU A 43 8.38 -12.67 -7.46
C LEU A 43 7.31 -12.52 -6.38
N ALA A 44 6.17 -13.17 -6.53
CA ALA A 44 5.12 -13.20 -5.52
C ALA A 44 5.58 -13.91 -4.23
N SER A 45 6.20 -15.09 -4.36
CA SER A 45 6.72 -15.86 -3.22
C SER A 45 7.89 -15.16 -2.53
N ALA A 46 8.88 -14.67 -3.28
CA ALA A 46 10.05 -14.00 -2.74
C ALA A 46 9.68 -12.71 -1.97
N ARG A 47 8.59 -12.04 -2.33
CA ARG A 47 8.07 -10.89 -1.56
C ARG A 47 7.44 -11.30 -0.23
N GLY A 48 6.83 -12.49 -0.17
CA GLY A 48 6.28 -13.06 1.06
C GLY A 48 7.35 -13.59 2.02
N GLU A 49 8.48 -14.06 1.50
CA GLU A 49 9.61 -14.60 2.29
C GLU A 49 10.51 -13.51 2.88
N ASN A 50 10.54 -12.32 2.28
CA ASN A 50 11.30 -11.20 2.84
C ASN A 50 10.61 -10.65 4.09
N ALA A 51 11.32 -10.68 5.22
CA ALA A 51 10.82 -10.10 6.45
C ALA A 51 10.58 -8.59 6.28
N ILE A 52 9.31 -8.17 6.34
CA ILE A 52 8.92 -6.76 6.30
C ILE A 52 8.89 -6.23 7.73
N TYR A 53 9.69 -5.19 7.98
CA TYR A 53 9.71 -4.51 9.26
C TYR A 53 9.28 -3.06 9.12
N ARG A 54 8.47 -2.60 10.06
CA ARG A 54 8.11 -1.21 10.25
C ARG A 54 9.29 -0.41 10.77
N GLN A 55 9.64 0.65 10.07
CA GLN A 55 10.68 1.59 10.51
C GLN A 55 10.15 2.60 11.53
N THR A 56 8.90 2.98 11.40
CA THR A 56 8.24 4.00 12.25
C THR A 56 7.69 3.42 13.56
N LYS A 57 7.31 4.30 14.50
CA LYS A 57 6.53 3.93 15.69
C LYS A 57 5.03 4.22 15.49
N ASN A 58 4.23 3.68 16.41
CA ASN A 58 2.80 3.95 16.57
C ASN A 58 1.93 3.75 15.31
N GLN A 59 2.10 2.60 14.63
CA GLN A 59 1.14 2.22 13.58
C GLN A 59 -0.25 1.97 14.18
N PHE A 60 -0.34 1.64 15.48
CA PHE A 60 -1.60 1.31 16.14
C PHE A 60 -2.54 2.51 16.31
N GLY A 61 -2.00 3.73 16.40
CA GLY A 61 -2.79 4.94 16.58
C GLY A 61 -3.07 5.26 18.05
N ASN A 62 -2.06 5.15 18.92
CA ASN A 62 -2.08 5.74 20.26
C ASN A 62 -2.10 7.27 20.17
N LEU A 63 -2.92 7.88 21.02
CA LEU A 63 -3.22 9.30 21.04
C LEU A 63 -2.83 9.90 22.39
N THR A 64 -2.21 11.07 22.34
CA THR A 64 -2.07 11.99 23.46
C THR A 64 -2.67 13.33 23.06
N GLY A 65 -3.77 13.71 23.72
CA GLY A 65 -4.54 14.90 23.33
C GLY A 65 -5.09 14.78 21.92
N ASP A 66 -4.73 15.72 21.04
CA ASP A 66 -5.17 15.79 19.65
C ASP A 66 -4.12 15.25 18.66
N SER A 67 -3.11 14.53 19.14
CA SER A 67 -1.94 14.11 18.38
C SER A 67 -1.70 12.62 18.52
N LEU A 68 -1.25 11.98 17.44
CA LEU A 68 -0.72 10.62 17.54
C LEU A 68 0.64 10.64 18.24
N ASP A 69 0.85 9.72 19.19
CA ASP A 69 2.15 9.54 19.80
C ASP A 69 3.21 9.25 18.74
N TYR A 70 4.40 9.82 18.89
CA TYR A 70 5.50 9.69 17.94
C TYR A 70 5.18 10.21 16.53
N PHE A 71 4.19 11.09 16.34
CA PHE A 71 4.03 11.83 15.09
C PHE A 71 4.42 13.29 15.29
N ALA A 72 5.05 13.87 14.27
CA ALA A 72 5.26 15.30 14.18
C ALA A 72 4.19 15.92 13.26
N LYS A 73 3.74 17.12 13.61
CA LYS A 73 2.77 17.91 12.84
C LYS A 73 3.46 19.12 12.21
N ASN A 74 2.96 19.55 11.06
CA ASN A 74 3.26 20.86 10.52
C ASN A 74 2.68 21.95 11.43
N GLY A 75 3.55 22.76 12.05
CA GLY A 75 3.11 23.86 12.91
C GLY A 75 2.49 25.06 12.18
N GLY A 76 2.57 25.10 10.84
CA GLY A 76 2.01 26.17 10.01
C GLY A 76 0.52 25.99 9.65
N ILE A 77 -0.05 24.81 9.88
CA ILE A 77 -1.48 24.54 9.67
C ILE A 77 -2.06 23.87 10.91
N THR A 78 -3.35 24.11 11.19
CA THR A 78 -4.00 23.45 12.32
C THR A 78 -4.31 22.02 11.94
N ILE A 79 -3.79 21.05 12.70
CA ILE A 79 -4.03 19.63 12.51
C ILE A 79 -4.46 19.03 13.84
N SER A 80 -5.59 18.33 13.85
CA SER A 80 -6.05 17.56 15.01
C SER A 80 -6.35 16.12 14.60
N VAL A 81 -6.06 15.18 15.49
CA VAL A 81 -6.35 13.76 15.34
C VAL A 81 -7.21 13.31 16.50
N SER A 82 -8.25 12.56 16.20
CA SER A 82 -9.13 11.96 17.19
C SER A 82 -9.35 10.48 16.88
N HIS A 83 -9.71 9.71 17.91
CA HIS A 83 -10.21 8.35 17.73
C HIS A 83 -11.62 8.43 17.14
N TYR A 84 -11.85 7.72 16.03
CA TYR A 84 -13.16 7.64 15.40
C TYR A 84 -13.93 6.43 15.91
N ARG A 85 -13.30 5.25 15.86
CA ARG A 85 -13.84 4.00 16.41
C ARG A 85 -12.79 2.91 16.54
N SER A 86 -13.11 1.85 17.28
CA SER A 86 -12.32 0.62 17.34
C SER A 86 -13.11 -0.54 16.72
N ILE A 87 -12.43 -1.37 15.94
CA ILE A 87 -12.94 -2.64 15.42
C ILE A 87 -12.30 -3.75 16.23
N VAL A 88 -13.13 -4.38 17.08
CA VAL A 88 -12.70 -5.35 18.08
C VAL A 88 -12.48 -6.73 17.46
N SER A 89 -11.41 -7.40 17.91
CA SER A 89 -11.09 -8.78 17.54
C SER A 89 -11.96 -9.77 18.31
N GLY A 90 -12.31 -10.90 17.72
CA GLY A 90 -13.20 -11.91 18.32
C GLY A 90 -14.68 -11.67 18.07
N THR A 91 -15.08 -10.53 17.51
CA THR A 91 -16.47 -10.26 17.10
C THR A 91 -16.84 -11.07 15.85
N VAL A 92 -17.93 -11.83 15.94
CA VAL A 92 -18.48 -12.65 14.85
C VAL A 92 -18.88 -11.76 13.68
N TRP A 93 -18.57 -12.17 12.44
CA TRP A 93 -18.79 -11.35 11.24
C TRP A 93 -20.23 -10.84 11.12
N ALA A 94 -21.21 -11.73 11.29
CA ALA A 94 -22.63 -11.40 11.15
C ALA A 94 -23.15 -10.39 12.20
N SER A 95 -22.44 -10.18 13.32
CA SER A 95 -22.80 -9.19 14.33
C SER A 95 -22.09 -7.84 14.14
N ARG A 96 -21.18 -7.73 13.16
CA ARG A 96 -20.51 -6.46 12.83
C ARG A 96 -21.46 -5.55 12.07
N ASP A 97 -21.39 -4.25 12.34
CA ASP A 97 -22.12 -3.26 11.56
C ASP A 97 -21.59 -3.14 10.11
N ALA A 98 -22.34 -2.44 9.27
CA ALA A 98 -22.04 -2.33 7.85
C ALA A 98 -20.68 -1.66 7.57
N GLU A 99 -20.27 -0.69 8.39
CA GLU A 99 -19.01 0.02 8.19
C GLU A 99 -17.82 -0.85 8.60
N GLU A 100 -17.91 -1.60 9.71
CA GLU A 100 -16.86 -2.57 10.06
C GLU A 100 -16.70 -3.64 8.98
N GLN A 101 -17.81 -4.13 8.42
CA GLN A 101 -17.78 -5.08 7.32
C GLN A 101 -17.14 -4.47 6.06
N GLU A 102 -17.45 -3.22 5.73
CA GLU A 102 -16.81 -2.47 4.64
C GLU A 102 -15.30 -2.36 4.85
N ILE A 103 -14.87 -1.85 6.01
CA ILE A 103 -13.47 -1.64 6.36
C ILE A 103 -12.69 -2.96 6.29
N LEU A 104 -13.17 -4.00 6.99
CA LEU A 104 -12.48 -5.29 7.01
C LEU A 104 -12.42 -5.92 5.62
N THR A 105 -13.47 -5.80 4.81
CA THR A 105 -13.45 -6.27 3.42
C THR A 105 -12.39 -5.54 2.61
N LYS A 106 -12.33 -4.19 2.71
CA LYS A 106 -11.33 -3.35 2.02
C LYS A 106 -9.90 -3.51 2.57
N MET A 107 -9.74 -4.13 3.74
CA MET A 107 -8.45 -4.56 4.29
C MET A 107 -8.08 -5.99 3.90
N GLY A 108 -8.88 -6.68 3.06
CA GLY A 108 -8.65 -8.07 2.68
C GLY A 108 -8.96 -9.08 3.79
N ARG A 109 -9.81 -8.69 4.74
CA ARG A 109 -10.17 -9.44 5.96
C ARG A 109 -11.66 -9.79 6.01
N HIS A 110 -12.28 -9.98 4.85
CA HIS A 110 -13.68 -10.39 4.76
C HIS A 110 -13.92 -11.69 5.56
N GLY A 111 -14.94 -11.69 6.41
CA GLY A 111 -15.29 -12.86 7.24
C GLY A 111 -14.35 -13.14 8.42
N VAL A 112 -13.29 -12.35 8.62
CA VAL A 112 -12.30 -12.62 9.68
C VAL A 112 -12.85 -12.21 11.05
N GLN A 113 -12.89 -13.16 11.97
CA GLN A 113 -13.28 -12.93 13.36
C GLN A 113 -12.10 -12.50 14.24
N HIS A 114 -10.95 -13.16 14.12
CA HIS A 114 -9.78 -12.94 14.97
C HIS A 114 -8.63 -12.30 14.21
N PHE A 115 -8.10 -11.21 14.76
CA PHE A 115 -6.93 -10.50 14.26
C PHE A 115 -6.22 -9.77 15.40
N GLN A 116 -5.00 -9.32 15.15
CA GLN A 116 -4.19 -8.61 16.14
C GLN A 116 -3.34 -7.55 15.42
N PRO A 117 -3.22 -6.33 15.98
CA PRO A 117 -4.02 -5.77 17.08
C PRO A 117 -5.49 -5.60 16.71
N GLU A 118 -6.32 -5.18 17.67
CA GLU A 118 -7.57 -4.46 17.33
C GLU A 118 -7.28 -3.34 16.32
N ILE A 119 -8.26 -2.97 15.51
CA ILE A 119 -8.06 -1.93 14.51
C ILE A 119 -8.65 -0.63 15.05
N ARG A 120 -7.82 0.40 15.17
CA ARG A 120 -8.29 1.76 15.47
C ARG A 120 -8.44 2.55 14.19
N VAL A 121 -9.64 3.09 13.99
CA VAL A 121 -9.92 4.06 12.95
C VAL A 121 -9.68 5.44 13.54
N MET A 122 -8.78 6.18 12.92
CA MET A 122 -8.40 7.52 13.34
C MET A 122 -9.01 8.53 12.40
N LYS A 123 -9.37 9.72 12.90
CA LYS A 123 -9.76 10.86 12.08
C LYS A 123 -8.72 11.95 12.20
N MET A 124 -8.21 12.44 11.07
CA MET A 124 -7.43 13.68 11.00
C MET A 124 -8.29 14.78 10.39
N ALA A 125 -8.31 15.94 11.04
CA ALA A 125 -8.87 17.17 10.49
C ALA A 125 -7.75 18.18 10.30
N TRP A 126 -7.79 18.94 9.20
CA TRP A 126 -6.87 20.06 8.97
C TRP A 126 -7.62 21.34 8.63
N SER A 127 -7.03 22.49 8.96
CA SER A 127 -7.53 23.80 8.58
C SER A 127 -6.42 24.86 8.52
N GLY A 128 -6.69 25.95 7.81
CA GLY A 128 -5.77 27.08 7.69
C GLY A 128 -4.65 26.87 6.67
N TYR A 129 -4.75 25.87 5.78
CA TYR A 129 -3.78 25.72 4.69
C TYR A 129 -3.94 26.86 3.67
N ASP A 130 -2.81 27.52 3.39
CA ASP A 130 -2.68 28.60 2.41
C ASP A 130 -1.37 28.33 1.65
N SER A 131 -1.47 27.97 0.37
CA SER A 131 -0.32 27.58 -0.45
C SER A 131 0.71 28.68 -0.64
N THR A 132 0.36 29.94 -0.36
CA THR A 132 1.27 31.09 -0.45
C THR A 132 2.06 31.33 0.83
N LYS A 133 1.62 30.76 1.96
CA LYS A 133 2.20 31.00 3.29
C LYS A 133 2.77 29.76 3.96
N HIS A 134 2.21 28.59 3.65
CA HIS A 134 2.47 27.36 4.39
C HIS A 134 3.01 26.26 3.47
N SER A 135 3.90 25.42 3.99
CA SER A 135 4.17 24.13 3.36
C SER A 135 2.94 23.24 3.49
N SER A 136 2.65 22.43 2.46
CA SER A 136 1.44 21.60 2.40
C SER A 136 1.53 20.30 3.19
N TYR A 137 2.70 19.91 3.70
CA TYR A 137 2.80 18.67 4.47
C TYR A 137 1.94 18.73 5.73
N THR A 138 1.37 17.59 6.12
CA THR A 138 0.48 17.51 7.28
C THR A 138 1.22 16.95 8.50
N MET A 139 1.18 15.65 8.71
CA MET A 139 1.85 14.95 9.81
C MET A 139 2.62 13.74 9.31
N PHE A 140 3.70 13.39 10.00
CA PHE A 140 4.50 12.21 9.68
C PHE A 140 4.87 11.43 10.94
N PRO A 141 4.97 10.09 10.84
CA PRO A 141 5.46 9.26 11.91
C PRO A 141 6.96 9.45 12.14
N SER A 142 7.36 9.31 13.40
CA SER A 142 8.72 9.27 13.91
C SER A 142 9.05 7.86 14.43
N PRO A 143 10.30 7.38 14.34
CA PRO A 143 11.42 8.01 13.65
C PRO A 143 11.16 8.15 12.14
N ILE A 144 11.84 9.12 11.53
CA ILE A 144 11.81 9.31 10.08
C ILE A 144 12.39 8.07 9.39
N GLY A 145 11.87 7.73 8.22
CA GLY A 145 12.30 6.53 7.50
C GLY A 145 13.72 6.65 6.98
N ASN A 146 14.42 5.53 6.95
CA ASN A 146 15.68 5.37 6.23
C ASN A 146 15.38 4.81 4.83
N ASN A 147 15.55 5.66 3.81
CA ASN A 147 15.34 5.30 2.41
C ASN A 147 16.60 4.76 1.71
N SER A 148 17.58 4.28 2.49
CA SER A 148 18.73 3.52 1.96
C SER A 148 18.35 2.12 1.51
N THR A 149 17.14 1.67 1.83
CA THR A 149 16.51 0.46 1.30
C THR A 149 15.22 0.82 0.60
N TYR A 150 14.70 -0.08 -0.25
CA TYR A 150 13.37 0.09 -0.82
C TYR A 150 12.36 0.19 0.32
N CYS A 151 11.42 1.14 0.24
CA CYS A 151 10.41 1.33 1.28
C CYS A 151 9.02 1.36 0.68
N THR A 152 8.04 0.86 1.44
CA THR A 152 6.62 1.13 1.20
C THR A 152 6.09 2.03 2.31
N VAL A 153 5.37 3.07 1.91
CA VAL A 153 4.64 3.97 2.82
C VAL A 153 3.16 3.84 2.51
N ALA A 154 2.35 3.45 3.49
CA ALA A 154 0.94 3.16 3.22
C ALA A 154 0.06 3.27 4.46
N SER A 155 -1.24 3.32 4.20
CA SER A 155 -2.33 3.23 5.17
C SER A 155 -3.59 2.71 4.48
N TYR A 156 -4.64 2.40 5.24
CA TYR A 156 -6.00 2.37 4.69
C TYR A 156 -6.66 3.69 5.02
N ALA A 157 -7.37 4.31 4.07
CA ALA A 157 -7.98 5.61 4.29
C ALA A 157 -9.28 5.82 3.50
N LYS A 158 -10.07 6.79 3.96
CA LYS A 158 -11.30 7.31 3.32
C LYS A 158 -11.37 8.82 3.55
N LEU A 159 -11.44 9.58 2.47
CA LEU A 159 -11.60 11.04 2.48
C LEU A 159 -13.05 11.39 2.80
N LEU A 160 -13.26 12.24 3.82
CA LEU A 160 -14.58 12.72 4.19
C LEU A 160 -14.88 14.08 3.54
N SER A 161 -13.89 14.97 3.52
CA SER A 161 -13.99 16.30 2.91
C SER A 161 -12.63 16.90 2.59
N GLY A 162 -12.60 17.91 1.73
CA GLY A 162 -11.38 18.60 1.31
C GLY A 162 -10.61 17.86 0.22
N ASP A 163 -9.34 18.20 0.07
CA ASP A 163 -8.39 17.61 -0.87
C ASP A 163 -7.04 17.42 -0.17
N ILE A 164 -6.57 16.17 -0.16
CA ILE A 164 -5.35 15.72 0.49
C ILE A 164 -4.84 14.47 -0.24
N GLY A 165 -3.52 14.30 -0.32
CA GLY A 165 -2.96 13.10 -0.93
C GLY A 165 -1.46 12.96 -0.75
N GLY A 166 -0.87 12.01 -1.47
CA GLY A 166 0.56 11.71 -1.38
C GLY A 166 0.91 10.75 -0.26
N GLN A 167 2.03 10.06 -0.43
CA GLN A 167 2.64 9.19 0.58
C GLN A 167 1.66 8.14 1.13
N TRP A 168 1.45 8.06 2.45
CA TRP A 168 0.51 7.09 3.03
C TRP A 168 -0.98 7.37 2.71
N LEU A 169 -1.31 8.53 2.11
CA LEU A 169 -2.63 8.84 1.53
C LEU A 169 -2.62 8.93 0.00
N GLN A 170 -1.57 8.47 -0.68
CA GLN A 170 -1.57 8.46 -2.14
C GLN A 170 -2.70 7.57 -2.66
N GLY A 171 -3.58 8.15 -3.49
CA GLY A 171 -4.76 7.48 -4.04
C GLY A 171 -5.99 7.48 -3.14
N VAL A 172 -6.00 8.27 -2.06
CA VAL A 172 -7.18 8.43 -1.20
C VAL A 172 -8.35 9.05 -1.98
N ASN A 173 -9.56 8.56 -1.70
CA ASN A 173 -10.81 9.05 -2.26
C ASN A 173 -11.94 8.87 -1.22
N ASN A 174 -13.19 9.08 -1.62
CA ASN A 174 -14.37 9.00 -0.75
C ASN A 174 -14.80 7.56 -0.37
N GLU A 175 -14.01 6.54 -0.70
CA GLU A 175 -14.25 5.15 -0.33
C GLU A 175 -13.09 4.60 0.50
N TRP A 176 -13.37 3.62 1.37
CA TRP A 176 -12.30 2.90 2.07
C TRP A 176 -11.41 2.12 1.09
N GLY A 177 -10.10 2.22 1.27
CA GLY A 177 -9.16 1.30 0.65
C GLY A 177 -7.70 1.61 0.90
N LEU A 178 -6.84 0.75 0.37
CA LEU A 178 -5.40 0.88 0.49
C LEU A 178 -4.90 2.11 -0.26
N CYS A 179 -4.07 2.89 0.42
CA CYS A 179 -3.38 4.08 -0.09
C CYS A 179 -1.89 3.94 0.18
N GLY A 180 -1.03 4.48 -0.69
CA GLY A 180 0.40 4.39 -0.47
C GLY A 180 1.30 4.73 -1.64
N THR A 181 2.60 4.79 -1.37
CA THR A 181 3.64 5.03 -2.36
C THR A 181 4.85 4.12 -2.10
N HIS A 182 5.52 3.72 -3.18
CA HIS A 182 6.81 3.06 -3.11
C HIS A 182 7.95 4.06 -3.25
N TYR A 183 9.01 3.88 -2.48
CA TYR A 183 10.22 4.68 -2.58
C TYR A 183 11.38 3.81 -3.05
N ALA A 184 12.02 4.27 -4.13
CA ALA A 184 13.24 3.66 -4.63
C ALA A 184 14.40 3.92 -3.68
N VAL A 185 15.37 3.00 -3.70
CA VAL A 185 16.59 3.05 -2.91
C VAL A 185 17.38 4.31 -3.23
N GLN A 186 17.77 5.05 -2.19
CA GLN A 186 18.78 6.09 -2.27
C GLN A 186 19.62 6.11 -0.99
N GLN A 187 20.87 5.64 -1.08
CA GLN A 187 21.76 5.49 0.07
C GLN A 187 21.94 6.83 0.81
N GLY A 188 21.81 6.80 2.13
CA GLY A 188 21.94 7.97 3.00
C GLY A 188 20.76 8.94 2.97
N ARG A 189 19.69 8.64 2.22
CA ARG A 189 18.49 9.49 2.18
C ARG A 189 17.51 9.12 3.30
N TYR A 190 16.93 10.15 3.90
CA TYR A 190 15.81 10.02 4.84
C TYR A 190 14.46 10.18 4.14
N LEU A 191 13.39 9.75 4.80
CA LEU A 191 12.01 9.82 4.32
C LEU A 191 11.08 10.38 5.40
N HIS A 192 10.51 11.56 5.16
CA HIS A 192 9.38 12.06 5.94
C HIS A 192 8.07 11.55 5.33
N ALA A 193 7.43 10.63 6.04
CA ALA A 193 6.19 10.00 5.61
C ALA A 193 4.95 10.89 5.86
N HIS A 194 4.71 11.92 5.05
CA HIS A 194 3.55 12.82 5.22
C HIS A 194 2.70 12.98 3.95
N PRO A 195 1.37 13.03 4.05
CA PRO A 195 0.53 13.49 2.98
C PRO A 195 0.51 15.02 2.95
N TYR A 196 0.02 15.56 1.85
CA TYR A 196 -0.02 16.98 1.54
C TYR A 196 -1.47 17.45 1.46
N ALA A 197 -1.81 18.49 2.22
CA ALA A 197 -3.07 19.19 2.07
C ALA A 197 -3.07 20.02 0.78
N TYR A 198 -4.14 19.91 0.00
CA TYR A 198 -4.35 20.69 -1.22
C TYR A 198 -5.54 21.65 -1.09
N SER A 199 -6.45 21.41 -0.14
CA SER A 199 -7.52 22.33 0.23
C SER A 199 -7.25 23.06 1.56
N PRO A 200 -7.83 24.26 1.78
CA PRO A 200 -7.65 25.02 3.02
C PRO A 200 -8.08 24.28 4.29
N SER A 201 -9.02 23.34 4.16
CA SER A 201 -9.49 22.47 5.25
C SER A 201 -10.06 21.16 4.71
N GLY A 202 -10.18 20.17 5.59
CA GLY A 202 -10.81 18.89 5.28
C GLY A 202 -10.66 17.87 6.40
N GLU A 203 -11.17 16.66 6.16
CA GLU A 203 -11.17 15.55 7.10
C GLU A 203 -10.93 14.22 6.38
N VAL A 204 -10.13 13.35 6.98
CA VAL A 204 -9.81 12.01 6.47
C VAL A 204 -9.81 10.98 7.60
N LEU A 205 -10.40 9.81 7.33
CA LEU A 205 -10.27 8.63 8.18
C LEU A 205 -9.09 7.80 7.71
N PHE A 206 -8.32 7.24 8.65
CA PHE A 206 -7.17 6.41 8.31
C PHE A 206 -6.88 5.34 9.36
N ILE A 207 -6.17 4.30 8.93
CA ILE A 207 -5.78 3.13 9.70
C ILE A 207 -4.34 2.77 9.34
N TRP A 208 -3.53 2.50 10.37
CA TRP A 208 -2.18 1.93 10.25
C TRP A 208 -1.21 2.65 9.28
N PRO A 209 -1.05 3.99 9.36
CA PRO A 209 -0.05 4.70 8.58
C PRO A 209 1.35 4.32 9.07
N ALA A 210 2.22 3.87 8.16
CA ALA A 210 3.60 3.54 8.50
C ALA A 210 4.56 3.59 7.31
N ILE A 211 5.85 3.53 7.62
CA ILE A 211 6.93 3.21 6.69
C ILE A 211 7.41 1.80 7.01
N VAL A 212 7.52 0.95 6.00
CA VAL A 212 8.13 -0.39 6.12
C VAL A 212 9.31 -0.55 5.17
N SER A 213 10.32 -1.30 5.61
CA SER A 213 11.40 -1.77 4.75
C SER A 213 10.89 -2.86 3.82
N GLY A 214 11.23 -2.75 2.54
CA GLY A 214 10.82 -3.68 1.49
C GLY A 214 9.63 -3.18 0.67
N ARG A 215 9.18 -4.02 -0.26
CA ARG A 215 8.08 -3.73 -1.19
C ARG A 215 6.83 -4.53 -0.80
N VAL A 216 5.88 -3.84 -0.17
CA VAL A 216 4.51 -4.35 0.00
C VAL A 216 3.67 -3.92 -1.22
N PRO A 217 2.95 -4.84 -1.88
CA PRO A 217 2.02 -4.50 -2.95
C PRO A 217 0.96 -3.48 -2.52
N LEU A 218 0.71 -2.47 -3.36
CA LEU A 218 -0.30 -1.43 -3.18
C LEU A 218 -1.46 -1.66 -4.14
N ASP A 219 -2.05 -2.85 -4.07
CA ASP A 219 -3.25 -3.22 -4.82
C ASP A 219 -4.48 -2.99 -3.94
N ARG A 220 -5.37 -2.09 -4.36
CA ARG A 220 -6.58 -1.74 -3.63
C ARG A 220 -7.62 -2.87 -3.64
N GLU A 221 -7.63 -3.69 -4.68
CA GLU A 221 -8.56 -4.81 -4.84
C GLU A 221 -8.05 -6.08 -4.15
N ASN A 222 -6.72 -6.25 -4.06
CA ASN A 222 -6.09 -7.36 -3.34
C ASN A 222 -5.09 -6.86 -2.28
N PRO A 223 -5.56 -6.18 -1.23
CA PRO A 223 -4.69 -5.48 -0.30
C PRO A 223 -3.81 -6.44 0.51
N LYS A 224 -2.53 -6.08 0.64
CA LYS A 224 -1.53 -6.81 1.44
C LYS A 224 -0.95 -6.00 2.60
N TRP A 225 -1.43 -4.77 2.80
CA TRP A 225 -0.97 -3.95 3.91
C TRP A 225 -1.51 -4.47 5.24
N GLY A 226 -0.63 -4.57 6.23
CA GLY A 226 -0.96 -5.11 7.54
C GLY A 226 -0.35 -4.30 8.68
N TYR A 227 -0.45 -4.88 9.86
CA TYR A 227 0.29 -4.43 11.03
C TYR A 227 1.64 -5.14 11.07
N TYR A 228 2.74 -4.39 11.10
CA TYR A 228 4.08 -4.94 10.93
C TYR A 228 4.92 -4.83 12.22
N PRO A 229 5.81 -5.80 12.50
CA PRO A 229 6.77 -5.71 13.60
C PRO A 229 7.67 -4.48 13.45
N SER A 230 8.00 -3.82 14.57
CA SER A 230 8.82 -2.60 14.55
C SER A 230 10.31 -2.89 14.71
N LEU A 231 11.15 -2.19 13.93
CA LEU A 231 12.60 -2.16 14.11
C LEU A 231 13.02 -1.43 15.40
N SER A 232 12.14 -0.60 15.97
CA SER A 232 12.45 0.17 17.18
C SER A 232 12.31 -0.65 18.47
N GLY A 233 12.05 -1.96 18.38
CA GLY A 233 11.90 -2.84 19.55
C GLY A 233 10.56 -2.73 20.28
N ASP A 234 9.69 -1.80 19.86
CA ASP A 234 8.39 -1.58 20.48
C ASP A 234 7.31 -2.46 19.82
N ASN A 235 6.70 -3.39 20.57
CA ASN A 235 5.30 -3.77 20.39
C ASN A 235 4.71 -4.66 21.51
N ALA A 236 3.85 -4.08 22.35
CA ALA A 236 2.58 -4.66 22.76
C ALA A 236 1.52 -3.57 22.48
N PHE A 237 1.37 -3.28 21.20
CA PHE A 237 0.60 -2.22 20.54
C PHE A 237 0.99 -0.79 20.89
N ASP A 238 2.30 -0.61 21.12
CA ASP A 238 3.02 0.67 21.19
C ASP A 238 2.77 1.50 22.50
N VAL A 239 2.79 0.85 23.68
CA VAL A 239 2.63 1.43 25.03
C VAL A 239 3.81 2.31 25.50
N THR A 240 3.63 3.65 25.52
CA THR A 240 3.59 4.58 26.68
C THR A 240 3.48 6.00 26.10
N ALA A 241 2.49 6.80 26.53
CA ALA A 241 2.38 8.20 26.13
C ALA A 241 3.60 8.99 26.64
N GLY A 242 4.32 9.67 25.75
CA GLY A 242 5.40 10.60 26.09
C GLY A 242 6.62 9.98 26.80
N ALA A 243 7.76 9.99 26.13
CA ALA A 243 9.06 10.11 26.81
C ALA A 243 9.62 11.49 26.46
#